data_AF-A0AAU9EYC6-F1
#
_entry.id   AF-A0AAU9EYC6-F1
#
_cell.length_a   1.000
_cell.length_b   1.000
_cell.length_c   1.000
_cell.angle_alpha   90.00
_cell.angle_beta   90.00
_cell.angle_gamma   90.00
#
_symmetry.space_group_name_H-M   'P 1'
#
loop_
_entity.id
_entity.type
_entity.pdbx_description
1 polymer ?
#
loop_
_entity_poly.entity_id
_entity_poly.type
_entity_poly.pdbx_seq_one_letter_code
_entity_poly.pdbx_strand_id
1 'polypeptide(L)'
;MLCLWSGVSQAAGAAGTEANQSCLSCHQKEGMDDGGAKDLGPHQGLACLDCHRGAQHYPHDDLKLAPCQSCHTPHTEATTGDLHAGVTCQACHWAGEGQTPHRLASTQRPQSCRRCHFAGNKVGAPAAVLPAKGALCLVCHTATLSLPDWPSRLALAGFLLGLLASLGFWFSGGGRGPSSQTMHQGHSGGGAGAGVAALFMDGLLQRRLWRLSPGRWLVHALMVLPFVARMLWALLALALSYAQPGGELTQAMLNKNQPATALFFDLTGLLVLAGAGLAIARRVLRGGVKLPGLPGPDWVGMGLLALVVISGFITEAARLALTGTQDGAWAFVGWALKGMFNPGPGLQTAYGYLWYAHAIVFAAFVVYLPLGRMKHILLAPLNLALRAARGQGSAKGEG
;
A
#
# COMPACT_ATOMS: atom_id res chain seq x y z
N MET A 1 -12.97 16.29 20.96
CA MET A 1 -12.35 15.66 22.14
C MET A 1 -11.00 16.34 22.33
N LEU A 2 -10.92 17.20 23.35
CA LEU A 2 -9.79 18.12 23.58
C LEU A 2 -8.57 17.35 24.10
N CYS A 3 -7.43 17.46 23.42
CA CYS A 3 -6.14 17.03 23.96
C CYS A 3 -5.65 18.07 24.98
N LEU A 4 -5.72 17.71 26.25
CA LEU A 4 -5.04 18.40 27.34
C LEU A 4 -3.54 18.08 27.25
N TRP A 5 -2.78 18.96 26.58
CA TRP A 5 -1.33 19.03 26.67
C TRP A 5 -0.98 20.28 27.49
N SER A 6 -1.16 20.19 28.79
CA SER A 6 -0.79 21.24 29.74
C SER A 6 -0.24 20.57 30.99
N GLY A 7 1.07 20.37 31.05
CA GLY A 7 1.68 19.77 32.25
C GLY A 7 3.18 19.47 32.25
N VAL A 8 3.95 19.68 31.17
CA VAL A 8 5.39 19.32 31.15
C VAL A 8 6.29 20.45 30.59
N SER A 9 5.92 21.73 30.77
CA SER A 9 6.51 22.80 29.96
C SER A 9 7.35 23.86 30.68
N GLN A 10 7.59 23.80 32.00
CA GLN A 10 8.46 24.81 32.66
C GLN A 10 9.61 24.24 33.51
N ALA A 11 9.43 23.11 34.21
CA ALA A 11 10.52 22.57 35.05
C ALA A 11 11.62 21.86 34.26
N ALA A 12 11.31 21.25 33.11
CA ALA A 12 12.30 20.56 32.27
C ALA A 12 13.21 21.51 31.49
N GLY A 13 12.75 22.74 31.20
CA GLY A 13 13.50 23.71 30.40
C GLY A 13 14.72 24.31 31.10
N ALA A 14 14.70 24.43 32.43
CA ALA A 14 15.80 25.01 33.20
C ALA A 14 16.97 24.02 33.44
N ALA A 15 16.67 22.72 33.58
CA ALA A 15 17.68 21.70 33.86
C ALA A 15 18.59 21.40 32.65
N GLY A 16 18.05 21.44 31.42
CA GLY A 16 18.83 21.25 30.19
C GLY A 16 19.80 22.41 29.92
N THR A 17 19.42 23.65 30.27
CA THR A 17 20.23 24.84 30.03
C THR A 17 21.49 24.92 30.90
N GLU A 18 21.45 24.47 32.16
CA GLU A 18 22.65 24.40 33.01
C GLU A 18 23.60 23.27 32.56
N ALA A 19 23.04 22.11 32.18
CA ALA A 19 23.82 20.96 31.71
C ALA A 19 24.61 21.25 30.42
N ASN A 20 24.17 22.23 29.63
CA ASN A 20 24.80 22.57 28.35
C ASN A 20 25.95 23.57 28.47
N GLN A 21 26.12 24.25 29.61
CA GLN A 21 27.12 25.32 29.76
C GLN A 21 28.57 24.82 29.55
N SER A 22 28.87 23.61 30.00
CA SER A 22 30.19 22.99 29.80
C SER A 22 30.49 22.75 28.33
N CYS A 23 29.54 22.22 27.57
CA CYS A 23 29.66 22.04 26.12
C CYS A 23 29.76 23.39 25.40
N LEU A 24 28.93 24.36 25.78
CA LEU A 24 28.90 25.69 25.19
C LEU A 24 30.21 26.45 25.39
N SER A 25 30.96 26.19 26.47
CA SER A 25 32.26 26.83 26.70
C SER A 25 33.27 26.60 25.56
N CYS A 26 33.17 25.48 24.85
CA CYS A 26 33.99 25.15 23.68
C CYS A 26 33.23 25.31 22.34
N HIS A 27 31.93 24.99 22.30
CA HIS A 27 31.14 24.88 21.06
C HIS A 27 30.25 26.10 20.74
N GLN A 28 30.36 27.20 21.49
CA GLN A 28 29.53 28.39 21.28
C GLN A 28 29.57 28.93 19.83
N LYS A 29 30.69 28.76 19.13
CA LYS A 29 30.91 29.25 17.75
C LYS A 29 30.47 28.26 16.66
N GLU A 30 30.06 27.04 16.99
CA GLU A 30 29.68 25.99 16.04
C GLU A 30 28.20 26.05 15.63
N GLY A 31 27.65 27.26 15.54
CA GLY A 31 26.27 27.51 15.07
C GLY A 31 25.21 27.48 16.17
N MET A 32 25.56 27.93 17.38
CA MET A 32 24.63 28.23 18.48
C MET A 32 24.65 29.74 18.77
N ASP A 33 24.25 30.54 17.78
CA ASP A 33 24.34 32.02 17.83
C ASP A 33 23.38 32.64 18.86
N ASP A 34 22.45 31.84 19.41
CA ASP A 34 21.42 32.25 20.36
C ASP A 34 21.77 32.00 21.84
N GLY A 35 22.94 31.41 22.12
CA GLY A 35 23.50 31.24 23.45
C GLY A 35 22.79 30.23 24.35
N GLY A 36 22.06 29.24 23.83
CA GLY A 36 21.46 28.24 24.72
C GLY A 36 20.38 27.36 24.10
N ALA A 37 20.61 26.85 22.89
CA ALA A 37 19.77 25.82 22.27
C ALA A 37 18.36 26.24 21.81
N LYS A 38 18.01 27.53 21.71
CA LYS A 38 16.69 27.98 21.20
C LYS A 38 16.50 27.63 19.71
N ASP A 39 17.59 27.52 18.95
CA ASP A 39 17.63 27.10 17.56
C ASP A 39 17.34 25.60 17.37
N LEU A 40 17.30 24.81 18.44
CA LEU A 40 16.81 23.42 18.43
C LEU A 40 15.28 23.34 18.25
N GLY A 41 14.58 24.47 18.24
CA GLY A 41 13.13 24.52 18.07
C GLY A 41 12.40 23.75 19.18
N PRO A 42 11.60 22.71 18.86
CA PRO A 42 10.87 21.95 19.88
C PRO A 42 11.80 21.17 20.84
N HIS A 43 13.08 21.03 20.52
CA HIS A 43 14.08 20.35 21.34
C HIS A 43 14.92 21.29 22.22
N GLN A 44 14.58 22.58 22.29
CA GLN A 44 15.32 23.59 23.09
C GLN A 44 15.49 23.26 24.58
N GLY A 45 14.67 22.36 25.13
CA GLY A 45 14.76 21.91 26.52
C GLY A 45 15.63 20.68 26.73
N LEU A 46 16.24 20.11 25.68
CA LEU A 46 17.12 18.95 25.81
C LEU A 46 18.56 19.36 26.14
N ALA A 47 19.26 18.50 26.89
CA ALA A 47 20.70 18.62 27.07
C ALA A 47 21.43 18.16 25.80
N CYS A 48 22.60 18.72 25.51
CA CYS A 48 23.44 18.33 24.38
C CYS A 48 23.72 16.81 24.41
N LEU A 49 23.94 16.23 25.58
CA LEU A 49 24.23 14.81 25.78
C LEU A 49 23.03 13.88 25.54
N ASP A 50 21.80 14.41 25.49
CA ASP A 50 20.62 13.63 25.12
C ASP A 50 20.66 13.24 23.63
N CYS A 51 21.27 14.09 22.81
CA CYS A 51 21.51 13.86 21.39
C CYS A 51 22.94 13.40 21.09
N HIS A 52 23.95 13.93 21.76
CA HIS A 52 25.37 13.66 21.53
C HIS A 52 25.92 12.68 22.57
N ARG A 53 25.60 11.39 22.41
CA ARG A 53 26.08 10.34 23.31
C ARG A 53 27.59 10.13 23.10
N GLY A 54 28.31 9.89 24.19
CA GLY A 54 29.78 9.73 24.15
C GLY A 54 30.56 11.04 24.28
N ALA A 55 29.89 12.20 24.27
CA ALA A 55 30.54 13.51 24.39
C ALA A 55 30.85 13.93 25.84
N GLN A 56 30.58 13.07 26.84
CA GLN A 56 30.76 13.42 28.26
C GLN A 56 32.23 13.63 28.64
N HIS A 57 33.14 12.96 27.93
CA HIS A 57 34.57 13.01 28.19
C HIS A 57 35.29 13.50 26.94
N TYR A 58 36.37 14.23 27.15
CA TYR A 58 37.30 14.65 26.10
C TYR A 58 38.53 13.74 26.13
N PRO A 59 39.05 13.30 24.98
CA PRO A 59 38.58 13.55 23.60
C PRO A 59 37.28 12.77 23.25
N HIS A 60 36.51 13.29 22.29
CA HIS A 60 35.21 12.75 21.88
C HIS A 60 35.32 11.54 20.94
N ASP A 61 36.09 10.53 21.35
CA ASP A 61 36.47 9.41 20.48
C ASP A 61 35.29 8.48 20.12
N ASP A 62 34.17 8.53 20.85
CA ASP A 62 32.97 7.71 20.60
C ASP A 62 31.69 8.55 20.41
N LEU A 63 31.81 9.75 19.83
CA LEU A 63 30.66 10.63 19.58
C LEU A 63 29.62 9.96 18.64
N LYS A 64 28.41 9.71 19.16
CA LYS A 64 27.28 9.15 18.40
C LYS A 64 26.03 9.98 18.60
N LEU A 65 25.30 10.21 17.52
CA LEU A 65 23.96 10.80 17.60
C LEU A 65 22.96 9.77 18.12
N ALA A 66 22.20 10.15 19.15
CA ALA A 66 21.06 9.38 19.60
C ALA A 66 20.05 9.23 18.45
N PRO A 67 19.53 8.01 18.20
CA PRO A 67 18.55 7.82 17.16
C PRO A 67 17.27 8.58 17.52
N CYS A 68 16.72 9.36 16.58
CA CYS A 68 15.48 10.11 16.79
C CYS A 68 14.34 9.21 17.28
N GLN A 69 14.37 7.94 16.85
CA GLN A 69 13.40 6.90 17.20
C GLN A 69 13.42 6.49 18.68
N SER A 70 14.43 6.89 19.44
CA SER A 70 14.47 6.67 20.89
C SER A 70 13.44 7.51 21.65
N CYS A 71 12.96 8.62 21.06
CA CYS A 71 11.93 9.48 21.66
C CYS A 71 10.74 9.71 20.73
N HIS A 72 10.88 9.51 19.43
CA HIS A 72 9.85 9.74 18.41
C HIS A 72 9.44 8.45 17.70
N THR A 73 8.20 8.35 17.29
CA THR A 73 7.75 7.25 16.44
C THR A 73 7.68 7.67 14.97
N PRO A 74 8.03 6.79 14.02
CA PRO A 74 7.82 7.03 12.59
C PRO A 74 6.36 7.35 12.27
N HIS A 75 6.15 8.16 11.23
CA HIS A 75 4.80 8.47 10.75
C HIS A 75 4.26 7.33 9.86
N THR A 76 2.93 7.25 9.77
CA THR A 76 2.24 6.31 8.88
C THR A 76 2.39 6.69 7.39
N GLU A 77 2.02 5.75 6.52
CA GLU A 77 1.94 5.90 5.04
C GLU A 77 1.20 7.17 4.58
N ALA A 78 0.26 7.69 5.38
CA ALA A 78 -0.46 8.92 5.06
C ALA A 78 0.41 10.18 5.05
N THR A 79 1.50 10.18 5.81
CA THR A 79 2.42 11.30 5.94
C THR A 79 3.71 11.06 5.15
N THR A 80 4.27 9.85 5.26
CA THR A 80 5.57 9.50 4.66
C THR A 80 5.41 9.02 3.23
N GLY A 81 4.38 8.21 2.94
CA GLY A 81 4.34 7.42 1.72
C GLY A 81 5.40 6.29 1.72
N ASP A 82 5.19 5.28 0.88
CA ASP A 82 5.90 3.99 0.95
C ASP A 82 7.43 4.09 0.95
N LEU A 83 8.00 4.98 0.14
CA LEU A 83 9.45 5.07 -0.05
C LEU A 83 10.17 5.82 1.08
N HIS A 84 9.43 6.62 1.86
CA HIS A 84 10.02 7.40 2.94
C HIS A 84 10.13 6.61 4.25
N ALA A 85 9.57 5.40 4.34
CA ALA A 85 9.80 4.50 5.48
C ALA A 85 11.30 4.15 5.66
N GLY A 86 12.07 4.12 4.56
CA GLY A 86 13.53 3.92 4.61
C GLY A 86 14.36 5.20 4.67
N VAL A 87 13.71 6.38 4.73
CA VAL A 87 14.40 7.68 4.75
C VAL A 87 14.62 8.12 6.19
N THR A 88 15.83 8.59 6.50
CA THR A 88 16.18 9.03 7.85
C THR A 88 15.36 10.25 8.26
N CYS A 89 15.00 10.34 9.55
CA CYS A 89 14.18 11.44 10.06
C CYS A 89 14.81 12.81 9.75
N GLN A 90 16.14 12.91 9.83
CA GLN A 90 16.87 14.13 9.57
C GLN A 90 16.70 14.65 8.13
N ALA A 91 16.48 13.77 7.14
CA ALA A 91 16.29 14.19 5.75
C ALA A 91 15.09 15.14 5.59
N CYS A 92 14.03 14.93 6.38
CA CYS A 92 12.83 15.76 6.37
C CYS A 92 12.83 16.84 7.46
N HIS A 93 13.36 16.51 8.64
CA HIS A 93 13.30 17.34 9.83
C HIS A 93 14.48 18.31 9.99
N TRP A 94 15.59 18.18 9.24
CA TRP A 94 16.70 19.14 9.28
C TRP A 94 16.48 20.27 8.28
N ALA A 95 16.67 21.54 8.67
CA ALA A 95 16.47 22.70 7.82
C ALA A 95 17.38 22.82 6.57
N GLY A 96 18.48 22.06 6.48
CA GLY A 96 19.26 21.85 5.23
C GLY A 96 20.64 22.51 5.19
N GLU A 97 21.33 22.33 4.06
CA GLU A 97 22.69 22.83 3.78
C GLU A 97 22.73 24.37 3.84
N GLY A 98 23.74 24.94 4.52
CA GLY A 98 23.87 26.38 4.76
C GLY A 98 23.05 26.93 5.93
N GLN A 99 22.34 26.08 6.67
CA GLN A 99 21.71 26.42 7.96
C GLN A 99 22.50 25.84 9.13
N THR A 100 22.29 26.38 10.34
CA THR A 100 23.00 25.94 11.54
C THR A 100 22.75 24.43 11.81
N PRO A 101 23.76 23.68 12.32
CA PRO A 101 23.67 22.22 12.46
C PRO A 101 22.52 21.73 13.34
N HIS A 102 21.99 22.62 14.18
CA HIS A 102 20.99 22.34 15.22
C HIS A 102 19.57 22.74 14.82
N ARG A 103 19.38 23.38 13.66
CA ARG A 103 18.07 23.89 13.26
C ARG A 103 17.17 22.80 12.66
N LEU A 104 16.19 22.39 13.45
CA LEU A 104 15.15 21.46 13.03
C LEU A 104 13.95 22.22 12.42
N ALA A 105 13.53 21.79 11.24
CA ALA A 105 12.37 22.30 10.53
C ALA A 105 11.10 21.52 10.92
N SER A 106 9.99 22.24 11.15
CA SER A 106 8.67 21.62 11.32
C SER A 106 8.16 21.06 9.98
N THR A 107 7.72 19.81 9.99
CA THR A 107 7.35 19.00 8.81
C THR A 107 5.98 19.28 8.22
N GLN A 108 5.20 20.20 8.79
CA GLN A 108 3.83 20.44 8.33
C GLN A 108 3.70 21.29 7.05
N ARG A 109 4.79 21.53 6.31
CA ARG A 109 4.75 22.41 5.13
C ARG A 109 5.02 21.62 3.85
N PRO A 110 4.12 21.66 2.84
CA PRO A 110 4.37 21.12 1.49
C PRO A 110 5.68 21.60 0.84
N GLN A 111 6.23 22.71 1.34
CA GLN A 111 7.52 23.27 0.94
C GLN A 111 8.71 22.36 1.31
N SER A 112 8.62 21.54 2.37
CA SER A 112 9.70 20.63 2.76
C SER A 112 9.92 19.54 1.70
N CYS A 113 8.84 19.01 1.12
CA CYS A 113 8.90 18.01 0.06
C CYS A 113 9.66 18.53 -1.18
N ARG A 114 9.54 19.83 -1.49
CA ARG A 114 10.20 20.45 -2.67
C ARG A 114 11.72 20.47 -2.58
N ARG A 115 12.32 20.18 -1.42
CA ARG A 115 13.77 20.01 -1.26
C ARG A 115 14.32 18.76 -1.93
N CYS A 116 13.46 17.78 -2.18
CA CYS A 116 13.82 16.54 -2.87
C CYS A 116 13.02 16.37 -4.17
N HIS A 117 11.77 16.84 -4.19
CA HIS A 117 10.87 16.73 -5.34
C HIS A 117 11.03 17.91 -6.31
N PHE A 118 12.08 17.84 -7.13
CA PHE A 118 12.32 18.73 -8.26
C PHE A 118 13.13 18.00 -9.35
N ALA A 119 13.08 18.49 -10.59
CA ALA A 119 13.84 17.89 -11.69
C ALA A 119 15.34 18.21 -11.55
N GLY A 120 16.19 17.19 -11.69
CA GLY A 120 17.63 17.26 -11.46
C GLY A 120 18.06 17.00 -10.01
N ASN A 121 17.16 16.55 -9.14
CA ASN A 121 17.55 16.18 -7.78
C ASN A 121 18.53 14.99 -7.77
N LYS A 122 19.43 14.96 -6.79
CA LYS A 122 20.46 13.90 -6.64
C LYS A 122 20.02 12.73 -5.77
N VAL A 123 18.85 12.81 -5.15
CA VAL A 123 18.35 11.81 -4.19
C VAL A 123 17.49 10.73 -4.85
N GLY A 124 17.32 10.78 -6.18
CA GLY A 124 16.54 9.78 -6.91
C GLY A 124 15.03 9.89 -6.69
N ALA A 125 14.53 11.05 -6.27
CA ALA A 125 13.11 11.29 -6.04
C ALA A 125 12.40 11.71 -7.34
N PRO A 126 11.09 11.43 -7.50
CA PRO A 126 10.32 12.00 -8.59
C PRO A 126 10.20 13.51 -8.43
N ALA A 127 10.16 14.25 -9.53
CA ALA A 127 10.03 15.71 -9.50
C ALA A 127 8.66 16.16 -8.94
N ALA A 128 7.62 15.35 -9.12
CA ALA A 128 6.31 15.60 -8.56
C ALA A 128 6.20 15.07 -7.12
N VAL A 129 5.55 15.84 -6.25
CA VAL A 129 5.08 15.36 -4.95
C VAL A 129 3.77 14.60 -5.18
N LEU A 130 3.84 13.27 -5.14
CA LEU A 130 2.68 12.40 -5.37
C LEU A 130 1.87 12.24 -4.09
N PRO A 131 0.53 12.10 -4.18
CA PRO A 131 -0.29 11.86 -3.00
C PRO A 131 0.03 10.48 -2.40
N ALA A 132 -0.20 10.33 -1.10
CA ALA A 132 -0.25 9.01 -0.47
C ALA A 132 -1.30 8.15 -1.16
N LYS A 133 -1.15 6.84 -1.07
CA LYS A 133 -2.05 5.93 -1.79
C LYS A 133 -3.36 5.74 -1.03
N GLY A 134 -4.47 5.81 -1.75
CA GLY A 134 -5.80 5.74 -1.15
C GLY A 134 -6.28 4.32 -0.80
N ALA A 135 -7.43 4.25 -0.12
CA ALA A 135 -8.04 3.02 0.38
C ALA A 135 -8.27 1.95 -0.69
N LEU A 136 -8.62 2.34 -1.92
CA LEU A 136 -8.83 1.38 -3.00
C LEU A 136 -7.56 0.60 -3.35
N CYS A 137 -6.39 1.20 -3.10
CA CYS A 137 -5.11 0.60 -3.45
C CYS A 137 -4.63 -0.42 -2.39
N LEU A 138 -5.30 -0.52 -1.23
CA LEU A 138 -5.00 -1.54 -0.21
C LEU A 138 -5.08 -2.96 -0.76
N VAL A 139 -5.87 -3.19 -1.82
CA VAL A 139 -5.95 -4.49 -2.51
C VAL A 139 -4.59 -4.94 -3.04
N CYS A 140 -3.70 -3.99 -3.36
CA CYS A 140 -2.48 -4.25 -4.12
C CYS A 140 -1.19 -3.96 -3.34
N HIS A 141 -1.20 -3.04 -2.38
CA HIS A 141 0.00 -2.68 -1.61
C HIS A 141 -0.38 -1.89 -0.35
N THR A 142 0.61 -1.61 0.49
CA THR A 142 0.52 -0.67 1.62
C THR A 142 -0.07 0.67 1.18
N ALA A 143 -1.07 1.15 1.91
CA ALA A 143 -1.83 2.34 1.56
C ALA A 143 -2.57 2.87 2.80
N THR A 144 -3.30 3.96 2.63
CA THR A 144 -4.07 4.63 3.69
C THR A 144 -5.55 4.26 3.64
N LEU A 145 -6.32 4.64 4.66
CA LEU A 145 -7.79 4.55 4.64
C LEU A 145 -8.46 5.79 4.00
N SER A 146 -7.69 6.81 3.65
CA SER A 146 -8.21 8.02 3.01
C SER A 146 -8.24 7.87 1.48
N LEU A 147 -8.80 8.86 0.79
CA LEU A 147 -8.84 8.93 -0.68
C LEU A 147 -8.24 10.26 -1.14
N PRO A 148 -6.91 10.44 -1.00
CA PRO A 148 -6.26 11.72 -1.26
C PRO A 148 -6.20 12.04 -2.77
N ASP A 149 -6.11 11.03 -3.63
CA ASP A 149 -6.03 11.20 -5.08
C ASP A 149 -7.41 11.28 -5.74
N TRP A 150 -7.49 11.98 -6.87
CA TRP A 150 -8.75 12.11 -7.62
C TRP A 150 -9.17 10.82 -8.35
N PRO A 151 -8.27 9.98 -8.92
CA PRO A 151 -8.68 8.75 -9.58
C PRO A 151 -9.42 7.80 -8.64
N SER A 152 -8.91 7.61 -7.42
CA SER A 152 -9.56 6.75 -6.42
C SER A 152 -10.93 7.28 -5.98
N ARG A 153 -11.10 8.60 -5.88
CA ARG A 153 -12.42 9.21 -5.58
C ARG A 153 -13.44 8.94 -6.68
N LEU A 154 -13.06 9.14 -7.95
CA LEU A 154 -13.93 8.85 -9.09
C LEU A 154 -14.22 7.35 -9.22
N ALA A 155 -13.21 6.50 -8.98
CA ALA A 155 -13.36 5.05 -9.00
C ALA A 155 -14.38 4.55 -7.98
N LEU A 156 -14.30 5.06 -6.73
CA LEU A 156 -15.26 4.71 -5.69
C LEU A 156 -16.68 5.14 -6.08
N ALA A 157 -16.84 6.37 -6.56
CA ALA A 157 -18.14 6.87 -7.01
C ALA A 157 -18.71 6.00 -8.15
N GLY A 158 -17.91 5.72 -9.18
CA GLY A 158 -18.31 4.87 -10.31
C GLY A 158 -18.61 3.43 -9.90
N PHE A 159 -17.84 2.87 -8.96
CA PHE A 159 -18.09 1.54 -8.40
C PHE A 159 -19.44 1.47 -7.67
N LEU A 160 -19.73 2.44 -6.80
CA LEU A 160 -20.99 2.51 -6.07
C LEU A 160 -22.18 2.69 -7.01
N LEU A 161 -22.07 3.59 -7.99
CA LEU A 161 -23.10 3.77 -9.03
C LEU A 161 -23.31 2.49 -9.84
N GLY A 162 -22.23 1.79 -10.21
CA GLY A 162 -22.30 0.53 -10.93
C GLY A 162 -22.95 -0.60 -10.11
N LEU A 163 -22.69 -0.65 -8.80
CA LEU A 163 -23.38 -1.57 -7.89
C LEU A 163 -24.88 -1.25 -7.82
N LEU A 164 -25.26 0.02 -7.68
CA LEU A 164 -26.66 0.46 -7.65
C LEU A 164 -27.37 0.12 -8.96
N ALA A 165 -26.74 0.35 -10.11
CA ALA A 165 -27.30 0.00 -11.42
C ALA A 165 -27.49 -1.53 -11.57
N SER A 166 -26.49 -2.31 -11.15
CA SER A 166 -26.58 -3.78 -11.17
C SER A 166 -27.68 -4.32 -10.26
N LEU A 167 -27.88 -3.71 -9.09
CA LEU A 167 -28.99 -4.03 -8.18
C LEU A 167 -30.35 -3.59 -8.76
N GLY A 168 -30.42 -2.39 -9.33
CA GLY A 168 -31.63 -1.86 -9.97
C GLY A 168 -32.14 -2.76 -11.08
N PHE A 169 -31.25 -3.24 -11.96
CA PHE A 169 -31.58 -4.22 -13.01
C PHE A 169 -32.14 -5.54 -12.43
N TRP A 170 -31.61 -5.99 -11.29
CA TRP A 170 -32.08 -7.20 -10.61
C TRP A 170 -33.48 -7.05 -10.05
N PHE A 171 -33.78 -5.90 -9.45
CA PHE A 171 -35.12 -5.62 -8.91
C PHE A 171 -36.14 -5.29 -10.01
N SER A 172 -35.72 -4.67 -11.13
CA SER A 172 -36.59 -4.36 -12.27
C SER A 172 -36.85 -5.56 -13.19
N GLY A 173 -35.96 -6.56 -13.20
CA GLY A 173 -36.08 -7.79 -14.00
C GLY A 173 -36.93 -8.90 -13.35
N GLY A 174 -37.75 -8.56 -12.35
CA GLY A 174 -38.48 -9.45 -11.43
C GLY A 174 -39.52 -10.43 -12.02
N GLY A 175 -39.37 -10.89 -13.27
CA GLY A 175 -40.26 -11.87 -13.89
C GLY A 175 -39.61 -13.02 -14.67
N ARG A 176 -38.27 -13.09 -14.80
CA ARG A 176 -37.59 -14.16 -15.59
C ARG A 176 -36.33 -14.76 -14.93
N GLY A 177 -36.18 -14.63 -13.62
CA GLY A 177 -35.30 -15.52 -12.86
C GLY A 177 -35.99 -16.88 -12.68
N PRO A 178 -35.27 -18.02 -12.56
CA PRO A 178 -35.90 -19.29 -12.27
C PRO A 178 -36.71 -19.11 -10.98
N SER A 179 -38.02 -19.30 -11.14
CA SER A 179 -39.09 -19.27 -10.16
C SER A 179 -38.60 -19.41 -8.72
N SER A 180 -38.84 -18.39 -7.90
CA SER A 180 -38.79 -18.43 -6.44
C SER A 180 -39.87 -19.33 -5.82
N GLN A 181 -40.44 -20.26 -6.57
CA GLN A 181 -41.32 -21.31 -6.05
C GLN A 181 -40.50 -22.57 -5.77
N THR A 182 -39.88 -22.57 -4.60
CA THR A 182 -39.66 -23.74 -3.74
C THR A 182 -39.19 -23.20 -2.40
N MET A 183 -40.13 -22.51 -1.76
CA MET A 183 -40.06 -22.22 -0.33
C MET A 183 -40.35 -23.55 0.40
N HIS A 184 -39.55 -23.82 1.43
CA HIS A 184 -39.57 -24.99 2.31
C HIS A 184 -38.83 -26.24 1.84
N GLN A 185 -37.56 -26.31 2.21
CA GLN A 185 -37.01 -27.48 2.91
C GLN A 185 -35.84 -27.00 3.79
N GLY A 186 -36.16 -26.61 5.03
CA GLY A 186 -35.16 -26.36 6.05
C GLY A 186 -34.50 -27.68 6.42
N HIS A 187 -33.25 -27.88 6.00
CA HIS A 187 -32.38 -28.87 6.60
C HIS A 187 -31.55 -28.18 7.69
N SER A 188 -31.54 -28.77 8.88
CA SER A 188 -30.74 -28.36 10.03
C SER A 188 -29.26 -28.27 9.66
N GLY A 189 -28.66 -27.09 9.82
CA GLY A 189 -27.23 -26.86 9.56
C GLY A 189 -26.85 -25.47 9.03
N GLY A 190 -27.83 -24.61 8.73
CA GLY A 190 -27.60 -23.21 8.37
C GLY A 190 -27.21 -22.34 9.57
N GLY A 191 -26.41 -21.30 9.34
CA GLY A 191 -25.98 -20.33 10.36
C GLY A 191 -24.85 -19.42 9.88
N ALA A 192 -24.55 -18.37 10.63
CA ALA A 192 -23.49 -17.42 10.28
C ALA A 192 -22.12 -18.12 10.10
N GLY A 193 -21.80 -19.12 10.94
CA GLY A 193 -20.59 -19.93 10.82
C GLY A 193 -20.51 -20.72 9.51
N ALA A 194 -21.63 -21.29 9.04
CA ALA A 194 -21.69 -21.96 7.74
C ALA A 194 -21.49 -20.97 6.58
N GLY A 195 -22.03 -19.75 6.70
CA GLY A 195 -21.82 -18.66 5.76
C GLY A 195 -20.36 -18.23 5.67
N VAL A 196 -19.70 -18.00 6.81
CA VAL A 196 -18.27 -17.65 6.89
C VAL A 196 -17.40 -18.77 6.34
N ALA A 197 -17.69 -20.03 6.71
CA ALA A 197 -16.97 -21.19 6.20
C ALA A 197 -17.13 -21.32 4.67
N ALA A 198 -18.31 -21.07 4.12
CA ALA A 198 -18.53 -21.07 2.67
C ALA A 198 -17.80 -19.91 1.97
N LEU A 199 -17.81 -18.71 2.57
CA LEU A 199 -17.06 -17.57 2.05
C LEU A 199 -15.55 -17.88 1.96
N PHE A 200 -15.00 -18.50 2.99
CA PHE A 200 -13.58 -18.87 3.03
C PHE A 200 -13.27 -20.06 2.13
N MET A 201 -13.95 -21.20 2.30
CA MET A 201 -13.62 -22.43 1.58
C MET A 201 -14.04 -22.40 0.12
N ASP A 202 -15.25 -21.93 -0.17
CA ASP A 202 -15.82 -21.98 -1.52
C ASP A 202 -15.68 -20.63 -2.25
N GLY A 203 -15.58 -19.50 -1.53
CA GLY A 203 -15.29 -18.19 -2.11
C GLY A 203 -13.80 -17.92 -2.31
N LEU A 204 -13.02 -17.89 -1.22
CA LEU A 204 -11.59 -17.56 -1.26
C LEU A 204 -10.72 -18.71 -1.79
N LEU A 205 -10.80 -19.88 -1.15
CA LEU A 205 -10.01 -21.06 -1.55
C LEU A 205 -10.59 -21.79 -2.77
N GLN A 206 -11.81 -21.43 -3.18
CA GLN A 206 -12.48 -21.97 -4.37
C GLN A 206 -12.52 -23.51 -4.41
N ARG A 207 -12.70 -24.15 -3.24
CA ARG A 207 -12.67 -25.61 -3.06
C ARG A 207 -13.57 -26.39 -4.03
N ARG A 208 -14.74 -25.85 -4.36
CA ARG A 208 -15.65 -26.46 -5.35
C ARG A 208 -15.01 -26.51 -6.74
N LEU A 209 -14.31 -25.45 -7.14
CA LEU A 209 -13.63 -25.39 -8.43
C LEU A 209 -12.47 -26.37 -8.48
N TRP A 210 -11.73 -26.54 -7.38
CA TRP A 210 -10.70 -27.57 -7.25
C TRP A 210 -11.25 -28.97 -7.51
N ARG A 211 -12.37 -29.31 -6.85
CA ARG A 211 -13.03 -30.62 -7.01
C ARG A 211 -13.54 -30.87 -8.44
N LEU A 212 -13.99 -29.83 -9.14
CA LEU A 212 -14.50 -29.94 -10.51
C LEU A 212 -13.39 -29.95 -11.57
N SER A 213 -12.33 -29.18 -11.38
CA SER A 213 -11.21 -29.08 -12.32
C SER A 213 -10.01 -28.39 -11.67
N PRO A 214 -9.03 -29.18 -11.19
CA PRO A 214 -7.80 -28.66 -10.59
C PRO A 214 -7.09 -27.63 -11.49
N GLY A 215 -7.12 -27.83 -12.81
CA GLY A 215 -6.53 -26.89 -13.74
C GLY A 215 -7.27 -25.54 -13.85
N ARG A 216 -8.60 -25.51 -13.80
CA ARG A 216 -9.35 -24.23 -13.77
C ARG A 216 -9.14 -23.51 -12.44
N TRP A 217 -9.06 -24.30 -11.36
CA TRP A 217 -8.72 -23.79 -10.04
C TRP A 217 -7.34 -23.15 -10.05
N LEU A 218 -6.30 -23.80 -10.58
CA LEU A 218 -4.95 -23.25 -10.60
C LEU A 218 -4.90 -21.89 -11.28
N VAL A 219 -5.56 -21.75 -12.44
CA VAL A 219 -5.66 -20.47 -13.16
C VAL A 219 -6.30 -19.38 -12.31
N HIS A 220 -7.41 -19.68 -11.62
CA HIS A 220 -8.06 -18.69 -10.75
C HIS A 220 -7.25 -18.41 -9.48
N ALA A 221 -6.65 -19.43 -8.88
CA ALA A 221 -5.82 -19.31 -7.69
C ALA A 221 -4.62 -18.40 -7.95
N LEU A 222 -3.96 -18.54 -9.10
CA LEU A 222 -2.87 -17.67 -9.56
C LEU A 222 -3.30 -16.22 -9.78
N MET A 223 -4.58 -15.95 -10.06
CA MET A 223 -5.08 -14.59 -10.21
C MET A 223 -5.61 -14.01 -8.88
N VAL A 224 -6.36 -14.77 -8.10
CA VAL A 224 -7.10 -14.27 -6.92
C VAL A 224 -6.26 -14.31 -5.65
N LEU A 225 -5.56 -15.40 -5.37
CA LEU A 225 -4.81 -15.54 -4.11
C LEU A 225 -3.68 -14.52 -3.96
N PRO A 226 -2.94 -14.13 -5.03
CA PRO A 226 -1.97 -13.05 -4.92
C PRO A 226 -2.59 -11.70 -4.50
N PHE A 227 -3.76 -11.31 -5.03
CA PHE A 227 -4.44 -10.10 -4.57
C PHE A 227 -4.86 -10.19 -3.10
N VAL A 228 -5.36 -11.36 -2.67
CA VAL A 228 -5.72 -11.55 -1.28
C VAL A 228 -4.49 -11.48 -0.38
N ALA A 229 -3.39 -12.11 -0.76
CA ALA A 229 -2.14 -12.03 -0.01
C ALA A 229 -1.63 -10.58 0.10
N ARG A 230 -1.66 -9.81 -0.99
CA ARG A 230 -1.27 -8.39 -1.00
C ARG A 230 -2.18 -7.53 -0.14
N MET A 231 -3.49 -7.77 -0.17
CA MET A 231 -4.45 -7.11 0.71
C MET A 231 -4.19 -7.42 2.18
N LEU A 232 -3.96 -8.69 2.54
CA LEU A 232 -3.67 -9.07 3.92
C LEU A 232 -2.36 -8.45 4.41
N TRP A 233 -1.33 -8.42 3.57
CA TRP A 233 -0.08 -7.72 3.87
C TRP A 233 -0.34 -6.23 4.13
N ALA A 234 -1.09 -5.57 3.24
CA ALA A 234 -1.39 -4.15 3.35
C ALA A 234 -2.20 -3.81 4.61
N LEU A 235 -3.22 -4.62 4.94
CA LEU A 235 -4.04 -4.44 6.13
C LEU A 235 -3.24 -4.66 7.42
N LEU A 236 -2.38 -5.69 7.45
CA LEU A 236 -1.51 -5.95 8.58
C LEU A 236 -0.48 -4.82 8.76
N ALA A 237 0.17 -4.38 7.68
CA ALA A 237 1.10 -3.26 7.71
C ALA A 237 0.42 -1.97 8.18
N LEU A 238 -0.81 -1.72 7.72
CA LEU A 238 -1.63 -0.59 8.17
C LEU A 238 -1.91 -0.68 9.67
N ALA A 239 -2.40 -1.81 10.17
CA ALA A 239 -2.68 -2.02 11.59
C ALA A 239 -1.42 -1.83 12.46
N LEU A 240 -0.30 -2.43 12.04
CA LEU A 240 0.99 -2.30 12.71
C LEU A 240 1.54 -0.87 12.67
N SER A 241 1.28 -0.12 11.60
CA SER A 241 1.71 1.30 11.51
C SER A 241 1.05 2.19 12.58
N TYR A 242 -0.13 1.83 13.07
CA TYR A 242 -0.79 2.51 14.19
C TYR A 242 -0.43 1.90 15.54
N ALA A 243 -0.31 0.56 15.62
CA ALA A 243 -0.07 -0.12 16.89
C ALA A 243 1.40 -0.05 17.34
N GLN A 244 2.35 -0.22 16.42
CA GLN A 244 3.78 -0.27 16.66
C GLN A 244 4.54 0.38 15.49
N PRO A 245 4.41 1.71 15.29
CA PRO A 245 5.02 2.42 14.16
C PRO A 245 6.53 2.20 14.05
N GLY A 246 7.26 2.16 15.17
CA GLY A 246 8.72 1.95 15.18
C GLY A 246 9.17 0.49 15.16
N GLY A 247 8.24 -0.48 15.14
CA GLY A 247 8.58 -1.89 15.16
C GLY A 247 9.34 -2.32 13.89
N GLU A 248 10.33 -3.20 14.05
CA GLU A 248 11.15 -3.69 12.93
C GLU A 248 10.29 -4.33 11.83
N LEU A 249 9.31 -5.14 12.22
CA LEU A 249 8.37 -5.75 11.27
C LEU A 249 7.54 -4.68 10.54
N THR A 250 7.02 -3.68 11.25
CA THR A 250 6.26 -2.58 10.67
C THR A 250 7.07 -1.84 9.61
N GLN A 251 8.30 -1.45 9.96
CA GLN A 251 9.20 -0.76 9.05
C GLN A 251 9.61 -1.65 7.87
N ALA A 252 9.81 -2.96 8.11
CA ALA A 252 10.11 -3.91 7.05
C ALA A 252 8.96 -4.02 6.03
N MET A 253 7.72 -4.10 6.52
CA MET A 253 6.52 -4.23 5.67
C MET A 253 6.18 -2.97 4.88
N LEU A 254 6.46 -1.79 5.43
CA LEU A 254 6.24 -0.49 4.77
C LEU A 254 7.36 -0.14 3.78
N ASN A 255 8.61 -0.50 4.08
CA ASN A 255 9.73 -0.18 3.23
C ASN A 255 9.79 -1.11 2.00
N LYS A 256 9.42 -0.58 0.84
CA LYS A 256 9.44 -1.30 -0.44
C LYS A 256 10.81 -1.82 -0.89
N ASN A 257 11.89 -1.22 -0.42
CA ASN A 257 13.24 -1.66 -0.77
C ASN A 257 13.72 -2.83 0.11
N GLN A 258 12.96 -3.19 1.15
CA GLN A 258 13.29 -4.37 1.95
C GLN A 258 13.19 -5.64 1.11
N PRO A 259 14.22 -6.52 1.12
CA PRO A 259 14.27 -7.74 0.33
C PRO A 259 12.98 -8.57 0.31
N ALA A 260 12.44 -8.89 1.49
CA ALA A 260 11.25 -9.72 1.61
C ALA A 260 10.00 -9.04 1.03
N THR A 261 9.85 -7.73 1.26
CA THR A 261 8.75 -6.90 0.77
C THR A 261 8.81 -6.79 -0.75
N ALA A 262 9.99 -6.48 -1.29
CA ALA A 262 10.24 -6.41 -2.73
C ALA A 262 9.93 -7.74 -3.42
N LEU A 263 10.49 -8.86 -2.92
CA LEU A 263 10.25 -10.19 -3.45
C LEU A 263 8.76 -10.56 -3.43
N PHE A 264 8.08 -10.30 -2.32
CA PHE A 264 6.67 -10.62 -2.16
C PHE A 264 5.80 -9.90 -3.19
N PHE A 265 5.99 -8.59 -3.36
CA PHE A 265 5.21 -7.81 -4.32
C PHE A 265 5.57 -8.11 -5.77
N ASP A 266 6.83 -8.43 -6.08
CA ASP A 266 7.23 -8.75 -7.44
C ASP A 266 6.74 -10.15 -7.86
N LEU A 267 6.93 -11.16 -7.00
CA LEU A 267 6.43 -12.53 -7.21
C LEU A 267 4.91 -12.59 -7.35
N THR A 268 4.17 -11.95 -6.43
CA THR A 268 2.71 -11.97 -6.48
C THR A 268 2.16 -11.30 -7.74
N GLY A 269 2.81 -10.26 -8.24
CA GLY A 269 2.46 -9.64 -9.53
C GLY A 269 2.67 -10.60 -10.70
N LEU A 270 3.80 -11.32 -10.71
CA LEU A 270 4.13 -12.27 -11.76
C LEU A 270 3.17 -13.46 -11.79
N LEU A 271 2.75 -13.95 -10.62
CA LEU A 271 1.75 -15.01 -10.52
C LEU A 271 0.41 -14.62 -11.16
N VAL A 272 -0.03 -13.36 -11.00
CA VAL A 272 -1.25 -12.86 -11.65
C VAL A 272 -1.11 -12.87 -13.16
N LEU A 273 0.01 -12.39 -13.70
CA LEU A 273 0.28 -12.44 -15.15
C LEU A 273 0.37 -13.87 -15.67
N ALA A 274 1.01 -14.78 -14.94
CA ALA A 274 1.07 -16.19 -15.29
C ALA A 274 -0.32 -16.83 -15.32
N GLY A 275 -1.17 -16.53 -14.32
CA GLY A 275 -2.57 -16.97 -14.28
C GLY A 275 -3.38 -16.48 -15.47
N ALA A 276 -3.26 -15.18 -15.80
CA ALA A 276 -3.91 -14.58 -16.98
C ALA A 276 -3.41 -15.21 -18.29
N GLY A 277 -2.10 -15.37 -18.44
CA GLY A 277 -1.47 -16.02 -19.60
C GLY A 277 -1.94 -17.47 -19.78
N LEU A 278 -1.99 -18.24 -18.70
CA LEU A 278 -2.52 -19.61 -18.71
C LEU A 278 -4.02 -19.63 -19.06
N ALA A 279 -4.82 -18.67 -18.59
CA ALA A 279 -6.22 -18.56 -18.97
C ALA A 279 -6.39 -18.36 -20.47
N ILE A 280 -5.58 -17.48 -21.08
CA ILE A 280 -5.57 -17.21 -22.51
C ILE A 280 -5.09 -18.44 -23.29
N ALA A 281 -3.95 -19.02 -22.91
CA ALA A 281 -3.38 -20.19 -23.56
C ALA A 281 -4.36 -21.36 -23.57
N ARG A 282 -5.00 -21.67 -22.44
CA ARG A 282 -6.02 -22.73 -22.35
C ARG A 282 -7.21 -22.46 -23.26
N ARG A 283 -7.59 -21.20 -23.46
CA ARG A 283 -8.70 -20.83 -24.33
C ARG A 283 -8.36 -21.03 -25.79
N VAL A 284 -7.17 -20.59 -26.21
CA VAL A 284 -6.68 -20.71 -27.60
C VAL A 284 -6.47 -22.18 -27.96
N LEU A 285 -5.81 -22.94 -27.08
CA LEU A 285 -5.48 -24.35 -27.33
C LEU A 285 -6.69 -25.30 -27.31
N ARG A 286 -7.72 -25.00 -26.51
CA ARG A 286 -8.91 -25.87 -26.39
C ARG A 286 -10.07 -25.47 -27.32
N GLY A 287 -9.79 -24.68 -28.35
CA GLY A 287 -10.72 -24.39 -29.44
C GLY A 287 -12.01 -23.66 -29.05
N GLY A 288 -12.05 -23.04 -27.87
CA GLY A 288 -13.17 -22.20 -27.42
C GLY A 288 -14.56 -22.80 -27.67
N VAL A 289 -14.82 -24.05 -27.21
CA VAL A 289 -16.15 -24.67 -27.27
C VAL A 289 -17.19 -23.65 -26.81
N LYS A 290 -17.94 -23.09 -27.77
CA LYS A 290 -19.01 -22.14 -27.49
C LYS A 290 -20.17 -22.97 -27.00
N LEU A 291 -20.25 -23.17 -25.69
CA LEU A 291 -21.44 -23.74 -25.08
C LEU A 291 -22.63 -22.80 -25.39
N PRO A 292 -23.68 -23.26 -26.09
CA PRO A 292 -24.83 -22.42 -26.42
C PRO A 292 -25.45 -21.82 -25.14
N GLY A 293 -25.72 -20.51 -25.15
CA GLY A 293 -26.33 -19.80 -24.02
C GLY A 293 -25.37 -19.29 -22.92
N LEU A 294 -24.06 -19.59 -22.99
CA LEU A 294 -23.07 -19.04 -22.07
C LEU A 294 -22.43 -17.74 -22.63
N PRO A 295 -22.27 -16.69 -21.80
CA PRO A 295 -21.59 -15.47 -22.21
C PRO A 295 -20.18 -15.76 -22.72
N GLY A 296 -19.76 -15.00 -23.73
CA GLY A 296 -18.40 -15.07 -24.25
C GLY A 296 -17.31 -14.71 -23.22
N PRO A 297 -16.04 -14.74 -23.61
CA PRO A 297 -14.93 -14.28 -22.77
C PRO A 297 -15.05 -12.80 -22.45
N ASP A 298 -14.62 -12.41 -21.25
CA ASP A 298 -14.49 -11.00 -20.86
C ASP A 298 -13.08 -10.49 -21.20
N TRP A 299 -12.87 -10.17 -22.48
CA TRP A 299 -11.58 -9.63 -22.93
C TRP A 299 -11.26 -8.27 -22.35
N VAL A 300 -12.28 -7.43 -22.11
CA VAL A 300 -12.09 -6.10 -21.51
C VAL A 300 -11.61 -6.24 -20.08
N GLY A 301 -12.28 -7.06 -19.26
CA GLY A 301 -11.88 -7.30 -17.87
C GLY A 301 -10.48 -7.92 -17.78
N MET A 302 -10.17 -8.91 -18.64
CA MET A 302 -8.84 -9.53 -18.68
C MET A 302 -7.76 -8.54 -19.13
N GLY A 303 -8.04 -7.71 -20.13
CA GLY A 303 -7.13 -6.69 -20.62
C GLY A 303 -6.84 -5.61 -19.57
N LEU A 304 -7.88 -5.12 -18.87
CA LEU A 304 -7.71 -4.18 -17.76
C LEU A 304 -6.89 -4.79 -16.61
N LEU A 305 -7.18 -6.03 -16.23
CA LEU A 305 -6.41 -6.74 -15.20
C LEU A 305 -4.92 -6.85 -15.58
N ALA A 306 -4.62 -7.29 -16.81
CA ALA A 306 -3.25 -7.37 -17.30
C ALA A 306 -2.59 -5.98 -17.32
N LEU A 307 -3.30 -4.94 -17.77
CA LEU A 307 -2.77 -3.58 -17.85
C LEU A 307 -2.46 -3.00 -16.46
N VAL A 308 -3.28 -3.27 -15.44
CA VAL A 308 -2.99 -2.89 -14.05
C VAL A 308 -1.67 -3.47 -13.60
N VAL A 309 -1.47 -4.77 -13.81
CA VAL A 309 -0.25 -5.46 -13.33
C VAL A 309 0.98 -5.05 -14.13
N ILE A 310 0.88 -4.98 -15.46
CA ILE A 310 1.98 -4.57 -16.34
C ILE A 310 2.39 -3.12 -16.04
N SER A 311 1.43 -2.19 -15.95
CA SER A 311 1.75 -0.79 -15.59
C SER A 311 2.36 -0.67 -14.19
N GLY A 312 2.01 -1.56 -13.26
CA GLY A 312 2.64 -1.67 -11.95
C GLY A 312 4.13 -2.03 -12.05
N PHE A 313 4.47 -3.05 -12.84
CA PHE A 313 5.87 -3.43 -13.07
C PHE A 313 6.67 -2.34 -13.80
N ILE A 314 6.07 -1.66 -14.77
CA ILE A 314 6.69 -0.52 -15.46
C ILE A 314 6.97 0.62 -14.48
N THR A 315 6.01 0.94 -13.60
CA THR A 315 6.17 1.97 -12.57
C THR A 315 7.25 1.59 -11.56
N GLU A 316 7.34 0.32 -11.19
CA GLU A 316 8.37 -0.20 -10.28
C GLU A 316 9.77 -0.18 -10.91
N ALA A 317 9.89 -0.56 -12.18
CA ALA A 317 11.14 -0.51 -12.92
C ALA A 317 11.67 0.94 -13.03
N ALA A 318 10.79 1.90 -13.35
CA ALA A 318 11.13 3.32 -13.35
C ALA A 318 11.55 3.82 -11.96
N ARG A 319 10.88 3.35 -10.90
CA ARG A 319 11.24 3.66 -9.50
C ARG A 319 12.64 3.14 -9.16
N LEU A 320 12.97 1.91 -9.53
CA LEU A 320 14.26 1.29 -9.27
C LEU A 320 15.39 2.01 -10.04
N ALA A 321 15.12 2.42 -11.27
CA ALA A 321 16.06 3.22 -12.06
C ALA A 321 16.33 4.59 -11.40
N LEU A 322 15.30 5.25 -10.85
CA LEU A 322 15.45 6.53 -10.15
C LEU A 322 16.17 6.40 -8.80
N THR A 323 15.78 5.43 -8.00
CA THR A 323 16.20 5.34 -6.59
C THR A 323 17.56 4.67 -6.41
N GLY A 324 18.02 3.87 -7.39
CA GLY A 324 19.35 3.25 -7.34
C GLY A 324 19.56 2.32 -6.14
N THR A 325 18.49 1.75 -5.59
CA THR A 325 18.55 0.94 -4.35
C THR A 325 19.47 -0.28 -4.50
N GLN A 326 20.29 -0.52 -3.47
CA GLN A 326 21.27 -1.61 -3.41
C GLN A 326 20.63 -3.01 -3.45
N ASP A 327 19.46 -3.16 -2.81
CA ASP A 327 18.73 -4.43 -2.70
C ASP A 327 17.67 -4.61 -3.81
N GLY A 328 17.74 -3.80 -4.87
CA GLY A 328 16.71 -3.77 -5.91
C GLY A 328 16.53 -5.08 -6.68
N ALA A 329 17.52 -5.99 -6.63
CA ALA A 329 17.46 -7.29 -7.30
C ALA A 329 16.34 -8.20 -6.75
N TRP A 330 15.86 -7.98 -5.52
CA TRP A 330 14.75 -8.73 -4.95
C TRP A 330 13.41 -8.41 -5.63
N ALA A 331 13.26 -7.21 -6.20
CA ALA A 331 12.18 -6.88 -7.13
C ALA A 331 12.60 -7.29 -8.55
N PHE A 332 12.77 -8.59 -8.78
CA PHE A 332 13.52 -9.14 -9.90
C PHE A 332 12.95 -8.79 -11.29
N VAL A 333 11.63 -8.75 -11.48
CA VAL A 333 10.99 -8.30 -12.73
C VAL A 333 11.23 -6.79 -12.91
N GLY A 334 10.96 -5.99 -11.89
CA GLY A 334 11.25 -4.55 -11.93
C GLY A 334 12.71 -4.26 -12.23
N TRP A 335 13.63 -5.01 -11.63
CA TRP A 335 15.07 -4.89 -11.81
C TRP A 335 15.49 -5.26 -13.23
N ALA A 336 14.94 -6.35 -13.79
CA ALA A 336 15.21 -6.74 -15.17
C ALA A 336 14.75 -5.67 -16.18
N LEU A 337 13.65 -4.97 -15.88
CA LEU A 337 13.08 -3.93 -16.74
C LEU A 337 13.69 -2.54 -16.51
N LYS A 338 14.43 -2.31 -15.41
CA LYS A 338 14.92 -0.96 -15.05
C LYS A 338 15.79 -0.33 -16.13
N GLY A 339 16.52 -1.14 -16.91
CA GLY A 339 17.39 -0.69 -18.00
C GLY A 339 16.65 -0.04 -19.17
N MET A 340 15.32 -0.17 -19.23
CA MET A 340 14.47 0.58 -20.17
C MET A 340 14.39 2.07 -19.84
N PHE A 341 14.86 2.48 -18.66
CA PHE A 341 14.75 3.84 -18.17
C PHE A 341 16.14 4.44 -17.91
N ASN A 342 16.34 5.66 -18.40
CA ASN A 342 17.55 6.43 -18.13
C ASN A 342 17.32 7.33 -16.91
N PRO A 343 18.07 7.16 -15.81
CA PRO A 343 17.93 8.02 -14.64
C PRO A 343 18.32 9.46 -14.99
N GLY A 344 17.57 10.43 -14.46
CA GLY A 344 17.82 11.84 -14.68
C GLY A 344 16.55 12.70 -14.62
N PRO A 345 16.65 14.02 -14.90
CA PRO A 345 15.54 14.97 -14.80
C PRO A 345 14.30 14.56 -15.61
N GLY A 346 14.52 13.97 -16.79
CA GLY A 346 13.45 13.46 -17.65
C GLY A 346 12.63 12.36 -16.99
N LEU A 347 13.29 11.32 -16.46
CA LEU A 347 12.61 10.23 -15.76
C LEU A 347 11.96 10.69 -14.46
N GLN A 348 12.60 11.60 -13.71
CA GLN A 348 12.04 12.17 -12.48
C GLN A 348 10.70 12.86 -12.75
N THR A 349 10.58 13.54 -13.90
CA THR A 349 9.32 14.15 -14.35
C THR A 349 8.35 13.09 -14.87
N ALA A 350 8.83 12.18 -15.72
CA ALA A 350 8.02 11.12 -16.33
C ALA A 350 7.36 10.19 -15.31
N TYR A 351 8.03 9.94 -14.17
CA TYR A 351 7.55 9.05 -13.12
C TYR A 351 6.18 9.46 -12.58
N GLY A 352 5.91 10.77 -12.45
CA GLY A 352 4.60 11.24 -12.01
C GLY A 352 3.48 10.82 -12.96
N TYR A 353 3.72 10.86 -14.27
CA TYR A 353 2.77 10.40 -15.28
C TYR A 353 2.59 8.88 -15.25
N LEU A 354 3.67 8.11 -15.09
CA LEU A 354 3.59 6.66 -14.96
C LEU A 354 2.75 6.25 -13.74
N TRP A 355 2.98 6.93 -12.62
CA TRP A 355 2.22 6.71 -11.39
C TRP A 355 0.72 6.98 -11.58
N TYR A 356 0.35 8.13 -12.17
CA TYR A 356 -1.06 8.45 -12.42
C TYR A 356 -1.68 7.54 -13.49
N ALA A 357 -0.92 7.16 -14.53
CA ALA A 357 -1.40 6.20 -15.53
C ALA A 357 -1.77 4.86 -14.87
N HIS A 358 -0.91 4.33 -14.00
CA HIS A 358 -1.20 3.13 -13.23
C HIS A 358 -2.45 3.30 -12.35
N ALA A 359 -2.55 4.40 -11.61
CA ALA A 359 -3.70 4.69 -10.75
C ALA A 359 -5.02 4.81 -11.55
N ILE A 360 -4.99 5.43 -12.73
CA ILE A 360 -6.15 5.59 -13.62
C ILE A 360 -6.57 4.25 -14.23
N VAL A 361 -5.62 3.41 -14.66
CA VAL A 361 -5.92 2.07 -15.16
C VAL A 361 -6.57 1.23 -14.06
N PHE A 362 -6.07 1.30 -12.82
CA PHE A 362 -6.69 0.63 -11.69
C PHE A 362 -8.08 1.19 -11.37
N ALA A 363 -8.25 2.51 -11.39
CA ALA A 363 -9.55 3.15 -11.24
C ALA A 363 -10.56 2.65 -12.28
N ALA A 364 -10.16 2.56 -13.55
CA ALA A 364 -10.99 2.01 -14.62
C ALA A 364 -11.37 0.53 -14.38
N PHE A 365 -10.43 -0.29 -13.91
CA PHE A 365 -10.71 -1.67 -13.53
C PHE A 365 -11.73 -1.76 -12.41
N VAL A 366 -11.59 -0.93 -11.36
CA VAL A 366 -12.54 -0.87 -10.23
C VAL A 366 -13.93 -0.48 -10.70
N VAL A 367 -14.08 0.55 -11.53
CA VAL A 367 -15.39 0.94 -12.10
C VAL A 367 -15.99 -0.17 -12.97
N TYR A 368 -15.14 -0.92 -13.68
CA TYR A 368 -15.59 -2.03 -14.51
C TYR A 368 -16.09 -3.24 -13.69
N LEU A 369 -15.60 -3.46 -12.47
CA LEU A 369 -15.95 -4.63 -11.64
C LEU A 369 -17.47 -4.87 -11.51
N PRO A 370 -18.31 -3.90 -11.08
CA PRO A 370 -19.73 -4.12 -10.89
C PRO A 370 -20.55 -4.07 -12.19
N LEU A 371 -19.99 -3.52 -13.27
CA LEU A 371 -20.68 -3.32 -14.55
C LEU A 371 -20.43 -4.45 -15.55
N GLY A 372 -19.20 -4.98 -15.56
CA GLY A 372 -18.73 -5.99 -16.50
C GLY A 372 -19.09 -7.42 -16.12
N ARG A 373 -18.42 -8.38 -16.76
CA ARG A 373 -18.57 -9.81 -16.40
C ARG A 373 -17.72 -10.17 -15.18
N MET A 374 -16.80 -9.30 -14.75
CA MET A 374 -16.00 -9.43 -13.53
C MET A 374 -16.81 -9.33 -12.22
N LYS A 375 -18.08 -8.93 -12.27
CA LYS A 375 -18.98 -8.90 -11.09
C LYS A 375 -19.12 -10.23 -10.37
N HIS A 376 -18.79 -11.34 -11.02
CA HIS A 376 -18.74 -12.66 -10.38
C HIS A 376 -17.74 -12.71 -9.21
N ILE A 377 -16.67 -11.91 -9.24
CA ILE A 377 -15.70 -11.78 -8.14
C ILE A 377 -16.40 -11.30 -6.86
N LEU A 378 -17.43 -10.45 -6.99
CA LEU A 378 -18.20 -9.92 -5.87
C LEU A 378 -19.37 -10.85 -5.50
N LEU A 379 -20.16 -11.21 -6.51
CA LEU A 379 -21.47 -11.85 -6.30
C LEU A 379 -21.40 -13.34 -6.03
N ALA A 380 -20.45 -14.07 -6.64
CA ALA A 380 -20.34 -15.51 -6.45
C ALA A 380 -20.02 -15.89 -4.99
N PRO A 381 -18.97 -15.34 -4.34
CA PRO A 381 -18.69 -15.65 -2.95
C PRO A 381 -19.82 -15.22 -2.01
N LEU A 382 -20.43 -14.04 -2.25
CA LEU A 382 -21.56 -13.55 -1.46
C LEU A 382 -22.78 -14.48 -1.57
N ASN A 383 -23.15 -14.90 -2.77
CA ASN A 383 -24.29 -15.80 -2.98
C ASN A 383 -24.03 -17.19 -2.36
N LEU A 384 -22.81 -17.71 -2.44
CA LEU A 384 -22.43 -18.97 -1.77
C LEU A 384 -22.55 -18.85 -0.24
N ALA A 385 -22.05 -17.76 0.33
CA ALA A 385 -22.15 -17.49 1.76
C ALA A 385 -23.61 -17.36 2.22
N LEU A 386 -24.44 -16.63 1.48
CA LEU A 386 -25.87 -16.44 1.79
C LEU A 386 -26.65 -17.75 1.70
N ARG A 387 -26.40 -18.58 0.68
CA ARG A 387 -27.03 -19.90 0.55
C ARG A 387 -26.64 -20.84 1.68
N ALA A 388 -25.34 -20.89 2.01
CA ALA A 388 -24.86 -21.70 3.12
C ALA A 388 -25.44 -21.23 4.47
N ALA A 389 -25.50 -19.91 4.70
CA ALA A 389 -26.11 -19.34 5.89
C ALA A 389 -27.60 -19.69 6.00
N ARG A 390 -28.32 -19.78 4.86
CA ARG A 390 -29.72 -20.19 4.79
C ARG A 390 -29.95 -21.71 4.82
N GLY A 391 -28.90 -22.52 4.96
CA GLY A 391 -29.00 -23.98 4.94
C GLY A 391 -29.31 -24.57 3.56
N GLN A 392 -29.19 -23.78 2.50
CA GLN A 392 -29.41 -24.20 1.11
C GLN A 392 -28.11 -24.82 0.56
N GLY A 393 -27.80 -26.04 1.01
CA GLY A 393 -26.69 -26.83 0.46
C GLY A 393 -26.97 -27.22 -0.99
N SER A 394 -25.93 -27.25 -1.84
CA SER A 394 -26.03 -27.86 -3.17
C SER A 394 -26.59 -29.27 -3.01
N ALA A 395 -27.65 -29.59 -3.76
CA ALA A 395 -28.16 -30.95 -3.90
C ALA A 395 -26.99 -31.94 -3.98
N LYS A 396 -26.99 -32.93 -3.10
CA LYS A 396 -26.19 -34.14 -3.25
C LYS A 396 -26.44 -34.63 -4.68
N GLY A 397 -25.41 -34.65 -5.52
CA GLY A 397 -25.44 -35.49 -6.71
C GLY A 397 -25.44 -36.92 -6.23
N GLU A 398 -26.61 -37.55 -6.22
CA GLU A 398 -26.77 -38.99 -6.20
C GLU A 398 -26.43 -39.51 -7.61
N GLY A 399 -25.67 -40.62 -7.67
CA GLY A 399 -25.34 -41.34 -8.90
C GLY A 399 -23.85 -41.44 -9.14
#